data_AF-A0A8J5YFG1-F1
#
_entry.id   AF-A0A8J5YFG1-F1
#
_cell.length_a   1.000
_cell.length_b   1.000
_cell.length_c   1.000
_cell.angle_alpha   90.00
_cell.angle_beta   90.00
_cell.angle_gamma   90.00
#
_symmetry.space_group_name_H-M   'P 1'
#
loop_
_entity.id
_entity.type
_entity.pdbx_description
1 polymer ?
#
loop_
_entity_poly.entity_id
_entity_poly.type
_entity_poly.pdbx_seq_one_letter_code
_entity_poly.pdbx_strand_id
1 'polypeptide(L)'
;MIPRVVATATFKSIASSCVFEFFVNCILKGYIKNFEVHDPHRVGRITVDLQGRVNDCRALTYRQDIKAKDIKKYKTLKLPTRQWGYVVISTPDGVLDHEKAI
;
A
#
# COMPACT_ATOMS: atom_id res chain seq x y z
N MET A 1 -21.15 18.85 -16.64
CA MET A 1 -19.94 18.60 -15.85
C MET A 1 -19.94 17.11 -15.49
N ILE A 2 -19.29 16.28 -16.30
CA ILE A 2 -19.32 14.82 -16.17
C ILE A 2 -18.28 14.44 -15.10
N PRO A 3 -18.60 13.62 -14.08
CA PRO A 3 -17.61 13.20 -13.13
C PRO A 3 -16.57 12.36 -13.88
N ARG A 4 -15.32 12.82 -13.86
CA ARG A 4 -14.15 12.03 -14.24
C ARG A 4 -14.24 10.75 -13.42
N VAL A 5 -14.42 9.59 -14.05
CA VAL A 5 -14.52 8.30 -13.36
C VAL A 5 -13.17 8.03 -12.69
N VAL A 6 -13.05 8.45 -11.43
CA VAL A 6 -12.00 8.03 -10.51
C VAL A 6 -12.51 6.73 -9.92
N ALA A 7 -11.75 5.64 -10.07
CA ALA A 7 -12.14 4.36 -9.50
C ALA A 7 -12.09 4.47 -7.98
N THR A 8 -13.25 4.33 -7.34
CA THR A 8 -13.40 4.34 -5.87
C THR A 8 -13.40 2.91 -5.35
N ALA A 9 -12.47 2.59 -4.45
CA ALA A 9 -12.43 1.29 -3.77
C ALA A 9 -12.88 1.44 -2.32
N THR A 10 -13.84 0.62 -1.88
CA THR A 10 -14.32 0.62 -0.49
C THR A 10 -13.84 -0.62 0.25
N PHE A 11 -13.14 -0.42 1.35
CA PHE A 11 -12.64 -1.49 2.22
C PHE A 11 -13.41 -1.52 3.53
N LYS A 12 -13.84 -2.72 3.94
CA LYS A 12 -14.34 -2.96 5.29
C LYS A 12 -13.12 -3.24 6.18
N SER A 13 -12.64 -2.22 6.88
CA SER A 13 -11.41 -2.30 7.67
C SER A 13 -11.70 -2.29 9.16
N ILE A 14 -10.99 -3.14 9.90
CA ILE A 14 -10.65 -2.85 11.28
C ILE A 14 -9.44 -1.92 11.19
N ALA A 15 -9.62 -0.65 11.56
CA ALA A 15 -8.57 0.36 11.52
C ALA A 15 -7.31 -0.16 12.23
N SER A 16 -6.23 -0.40 11.49
CA SER A 16 -4.92 -0.78 12.03
C SER A 16 -3.89 0.22 11.54
N SER A 17 -2.98 0.66 12.42
CA SER A 17 -1.96 1.68 12.14
C SER A 17 -1.16 1.37 10.87
N CYS A 18 -0.84 0.10 10.63
CA CYS A 18 -0.10 -0.35 9.45
C CYS A 18 -0.83 -0.05 8.13
N VAL A 19 -2.16 -0.13 8.10
CA VAL A 19 -2.96 0.14 6.89
C VAL A 19 -2.95 1.62 6.54
N PHE A 20 -2.98 2.50 7.55
CA PHE A 20 -2.86 3.94 7.34
C PHE A 20 -1.48 4.31 6.79
N GLU A 21 -0.40 3.81 7.41
CA GLU A 21 0.95 4.07 6.93
C GLU A 21 1.18 3.54 5.51
N PHE A 22 0.58 2.39 5.17
CA PHE A 22 0.59 1.87 3.80
C PHE A 22 -0.08 2.83 2.82
N PHE A 23 -1.29 3.32 3.12
CA PHE A 23 -1.99 4.25 2.25
C PHE A 23 -1.24 5.58 2.07
N VAL A 24 -0.61 6.09 3.13
CA VAL A 24 0.23 7.29 3.06
C VAL A 24 1.42 7.06 2.10
N ASN A 25 2.11 5.92 2.19
CA ASN A 25 3.20 5.60 1.25
C ASN A 25 2.68 5.49 -0.20
N CYS A 26 1.50 4.91 -0.42
CA CYS A 26 0.88 4.84 -1.75
C CYS A 26 0.52 6.21 -2.34
N ILE A 27 0.13 7.19 -1.51
CA ILE A 27 -0.08 8.58 -1.94
C ILE A 27 1.25 9.21 -2.33
N LEU A 28 2.31 9.05 -1.51
CA LEU A 28 3.64 9.60 -1.80
C LEU A 28 4.21 9.09 -3.14
N LYS A 29 3.89 7.85 -3.50
CA LYS A 29 4.28 7.24 -4.79
C LYS A 29 3.33 7.58 -5.96
N GLY A 30 2.20 8.23 -5.70
CA GLY A 30 1.23 8.65 -6.73
C GLY A 30 0.40 7.51 -7.30
N TYR A 31 0.10 6.48 -6.50
CA TYR A 31 -0.86 5.42 -6.86
C TYR A 31 -2.29 5.76 -6.45
N ILE A 32 -2.40 6.39 -5.28
CA ILE A 32 -3.65 6.81 -4.67
C ILE A 32 -3.67 8.32 -4.69
N LYS A 33 -4.83 8.88 -5.01
CA LYS A 33 -5.05 10.33 -4.95
C LYS A 33 -5.34 10.72 -3.50
N ASN A 34 -6.45 10.22 -2.96
CA ASN A 34 -6.94 10.51 -1.61
C ASN A 34 -7.54 9.24 -0.98
N PHE A 35 -7.65 9.21 0.34
CA PHE A 35 -8.48 8.23 1.05
C PHE A 35 -9.28 8.94 2.16
N GLU A 36 -10.45 8.40 2.46
CA GLU A 36 -11.36 8.87 3.49
C GLU A 36 -11.68 7.70 4.44
N VAL A 37 -11.70 7.98 5.74
CA VAL A 37 -12.04 7.00 6.76
C VAL A 37 -13.38 7.39 7.37
N HIS A 38 -14.31 6.44 7.32
CA HIS A 38 -15.63 6.55 7.89
C HIS A 38 -15.73 5.56 9.04
N ASP A 39 -15.85 6.05 10.28
CA ASP A 39 -15.93 5.20 11.47
C ASP A 39 -17.38 5.05 11.95
N PRO A 40 -18.14 4.04 11.51
CA PRO A 40 -19.27 3.58 12.29
C PRO A 40 -18.71 2.79 13.47
N HIS A 41 -19.21 3.07 14.66
CA HIS A 41 -18.91 2.55 16.01
C HIS A 41 -18.35 1.10 16.18
N ARG A 42 -18.43 0.24 15.16
CA ARG A 42 -18.02 -1.18 15.18
C ARG A 42 -17.07 -1.61 14.05
N VAL A 43 -17.18 -1.05 12.84
CA VAL A 43 -16.34 -1.45 11.69
C VAL A 43 -16.14 -0.27 10.74
N GLY A 44 -14.95 0.34 10.82
CA GLY A 44 -14.50 1.36 9.88
C GLY A 44 -14.68 0.97 8.41
N ARG A 45 -15.08 1.93 7.59
CA ARG A 45 -15.01 1.82 6.12
C ARG A 45 -13.99 2.83 5.62
N ILE A 46 -13.08 2.37 4.77
CA ILE A 46 -12.12 3.25 4.10
C ILE A 46 -12.50 3.32 2.64
N THR A 47 -12.73 4.52 2.14
CA THR A 47 -12.95 4.79 0.73
C THR A 47 -11.66 5.36 0.16
N VAL A 48 -11.20 4.81 -0.96
CA VAL A 48 -9.93 5.20 -1.59
C VAL A 48 -10.17 5.61 -3.03
N ASP A 49 -9.65 6.79 -3.38
CA ASP A 49 -9.68 7.33 -4.73
C ASP A 49 -8.40 6.92 -5.48
N LEU A 50 -8.53 6.03 -6.45
CA LEU A 50 -7.39 5.54 -7.22
C LEU A 50 -7.07 6.45 -8.40
N GLN A 51 -5.78 6.67 -8.66
CA GLN A 51 -5.32 7.46 -9.80
C GLN A 51 -5.36 6.69 -11.15
N GLY A 52 -5.70 5.40 -11.13
CA GLY A 52 -5.70 4.53 -12.32
C GLY A 52 -4.33 3.98 -12.70
N ARG A 53 -3.33 4.08 -11.81
CA ARG A 53 -1.96 3.55 -11.99
C ARG A 53 -1.71 2.20 -11.29
N VAL A 54 -2.69 1.72 -10.53
CA VAL A 54 -2.61 0.47 -9.79
C VAL A 54 -2.99 -0.68 -10.72
N ASN A 55 -2.06 -1.60 -10.95
CA ASN A 55 -2.34 -2.84 -11.70
C ASN A 55 -2.83 -3.93 -10.76
N ASP A 56 -2.08 -4.18 -9.68
CA ASP A 56 -2.39 -5.19 -8.67
C ASP A 56 -1.78 -4.76 -7.33
N CYS A 57 -2.52 -4.95 -6.24
CA CYS A 57 -2.08 -4.67 -4.88
C CYS A 57 -2.54 -5.82 -3.99
N ARG A 58 -1.59 -6.52 -3.39
CA ARG A 58 -1.87 -7.69 -2.54
C ARG A 58 -1.08 -7.62 -1.26
N ALA A 59 -1.74 -7.96 -0.16
CA ALA A 59 -1.07 -8.24 1.10
C ALA A 59 -0.40 -9.61 1.01
N LEU A 60 0.83 -9.71 1.52
CA LEU A 60 1.51 -10.98 1.65
C LEU A 60 1.04 -11.68 2.93
N THR A 61 0.45 -12.86 2.79
CA THR A 61 -0.12 -13.61 3.93
C THR A 61 0.94 -14.09 4.92
N TYR A 62 2.12 -14.49 4.43
CA TYR A 62 3.24 -14.92 5.27
C TYR A 62 4.31 -13.83 5.33
N ARG A 63 4.37 -13.09 6.44
CA ARG A 63 5.40 -12.09 6.69
C ARG A 63 6.68 -12.79 7.13
N GLN A 64 7.67 -12.83 6.25
CA GLN A 64 8.99 -13.38 6.54
C GLN A 64 9.93 -12.25 6.97
N ASP A 65 10.76 -12.52 7.97
CA ASP A 65 11.83 -11.61 8.36
C ASP A 65 12.93 -11.59 7.29
N ILE A 66 13.25 -10.41 6.78
CA ILE A 66 14.21 -10.21 5.69
C ILE A 66 15.31 -9.29 6.20
N LYS A 67 16.58 -9.70 6.03
CA LYS A 67 17.73 -8.84 6.33
C LYS A 67 17.88 -7.79 5.23
N ALA A 68 18.39 -6.61 5.57
CA ALA A 68 18.62 -5.53 4.61
C ALA A 68 19.39 -5.98 3.34
N LYS A 69 20.38 -6.87 3.52
CA LYS A 69 21.18 -7.46 2.43
C LYS A 69 20.34 -8.27 1.42
N ASP A 70 19.25 -8.88 1.87
CA ASP A 70 18.42 -9.79 1.08
C ASP A 70 17.22 -9.09 0.41
N ILE A 71 16.96 -7.80 0.72
CA ILE A 71 15.83 -7.03 0.17
C ILE A 71 15.88 -6.98 -1.37
N LYS A 72 17.07 -6.81 -1.97
CA LYS A 72 17.22 -6.79 -3.44
C LYS A 72 16.82 -8.12 -4.09
N LYS A 73 17.17 -9.24 -3.45
CA LYS A 73 16.79 -10.59 -3.90
C LYS A 73 15.28 -10.76 -3.76
N TYR A 74 14.72 -10.33 -2.63
CA TYR A 74 13.29 -10.37 -2.36
C TYR A 74 12.47 -9.58 -3.39
N LYS A 75 12.89 -8.35 -3.71
CA LYS A 75 12.28 -7.51 -4.76
C LYS A 75 12.21 -8.25 -6.09
N THR A 76 13.32 -8.88 -6.51
CA THR A 76 13.41 -9.58 -7.79
C THR A 76 12.50 -10.81 -7.85
N LEU A 77 12.22 -11.46 -6.71
CA LEU A 77 11.34 -12.62 -6.64
C LEU A 77 9.85 -12.26 -6.62
N LYS A 78 9.50 -11.10 -6.04
CA LYS A 78 8.10 -10.70 -5.84
C LYS A 78 7.56 -9.78 -6.92
N LEU A 79 8.40 -8.93 -7.50
CA LEU A 79 7.98 -8.03 -8.57
C LEU A 79 8.20 -8.68 -9.93
N PRO A 80 7.25 -8.53 -10.87
CA PRO A 80 7.39 -9.09 -12.22
C PRO A 80 8.52 -8.42 -13.01
N THR A 81 8.87 -7.18 -12.67
CA THR A 81 9.97 -6.43 -13.30
C THR A 81 10.78 -5.67 -12.25
N ARG A 82 12.05 -5.36 -12.57
CA ARG A 82 12.93 -4.57 -11.67
C ARG A 82 12.60 -3.07 -11.68
N GLN A 83 12.05 -2.57 -12.78
CA GLN A 83 11.79 -1.15 -13.04
C GLN A 83 10.43 -0.69 -12.48
N TRP A 84 9.48 -1.61 -12.28
CA TRP A 84 8.13 -1.27 -11.85
C TRP A 84 7.70 -2.04 -10.61
N GLY A 85 7.01 -1.34 -9.71
CA GLY A 85 6.41 -1.89 -8.50
C GLY A 85 7.24 -1.64 -7.25
N TYR A 86 6.55 -1.71 -6.12
CA TYR A 86 7.11 -1.46 -4.81
C TYR A 86 6.75 -2.58 -3.86
N VAL A 87 7.69 -2.94 -3.00
CA VAL A 87 7.47 -3.83 -1.88
C VAL A 87 7.49 -2.98 -0.63
N VAL A 88 6.40 -3.02 0.13
CA VAL A 88 6.29 -2.34 1.40
C VAL A 88 6.69 -3.30 2.51
N ILE A 89 7.58 -2.85 3.39
CA ILE A 89 8.22 -3.61 4.46
C ILE A 89 7.89 -2.94 5.79
N SER A 90 7.46 -3.72 6.77
CA SER A 90 7.30 -3.24 8.15
C SER A 90 8.65 -3.31 8.85
N THR A 91 9.13 -2.17 9.34
CA THR A 91 10.36 -2.03 10.13
C THR A 91 10.01 -1.48 11.51
N PRO A 92 10.94 -1.54 12.49
CA PRO A 92 10.72 -0.89 13.79
C PRO A 92 10.43 0.60 13.69
N ASP A 93 10.96 1.28 12.67
CA ASP A 93 10.75 2.71 12.39
C ASP A 93 9.44 2.98 11.61
N GLY A 94 8.62 1.95 11.40
CA GLY A 94 7.33 2.04 10.70
C GLY A 94 7.31 1.30 9.36
N VAL A 95 6.26 1.54 8.59
CA VAL A 95 6.05 0.94 7.27
C VAL A 95 6.77 1.75 6.18
N LEU A 96 7.74 1.12 5.53
CA LEU A 96 8.66 1.74 4.57
C LEU A 96 8.70 0.98 3.23
N ASP A 97 9.03 1.68 2.15
CA ASP A 97 9.33 1.04 0.86
C ASP A 97 10.69 0.33 0.89
N HIS A 98 10.85 -0.70 0.05
CA HIS A 98 12.11 -1.42 -0.13
C HIS A 98 13.30 -0.54 -0.53
N GLU A 99 13.07 0.66 -1.08
CA GLU A 99 14.15 1.60 -1.44
C GLU A 99 14.66 2.38 -0.22
N LYS A 100 13.78 2.67 0.74
CA LYS A 100 14.13 3.37 1.99
C LYS A 100 14.67 2.40 3.05
N ALA A 101 14.34 1.12 2.94
CA ALA A 101 14.73 0.07 3.88
C ALA A 101 16.09 -0.60 3.58
N ILE A 102 16.74 -0.24 2.47
CA ILE A 102 18.11 -0.68 2.12
C ILE A 102 19.11 0.32 2.69
#